data_AF-A0A330HU82-F1
#
_entry.id   AF-A0A330HU82-F1
#
_cell.length_a   1.000
_cell.length_b   1.000
_cell.length_c   1.000
_cell.angle_alpha   90.00
_cell.angle_beta   90.00
_cell.angle_gamma   90.00
#
_symmetry.space_group_name_H-M   'P 1'
#
loop_
_entity.id
_entity.type
_entity.pdbx_description
1 polymer ?
#
loop_
_entity_poly.entity_id
_entity_poly.type
_entity_poly.pdbx_seq_one_letter_code
_entity_poly.pdbx_strand_id
1 'polypeptide(L)'
;MAKRGRPTRAAATAKALKGVDVGQIDPMQVLREIAADRSAPAAARLAAAKALMTGGHKKADCDGSEHDRISARALTLLKGGRG
;
A
#
# COMPACT_ATOMS: atom_id res chain seq x y z
N MET A 1 -14.66 -16.86 1.89
CA MET A 1 -14.73 -17.52 3.22
C MET A 1 -13.33 -17.67 3.78
N ALA A 2 -13.09 -17.30 5.05
CA ALA A 2 -11.81 -17.56 5.72
C ALA A 2 -11.64 -19.07 5.99
N LYS A 3 -10.45 -19.62 5.77
CA LYS A 3 -10.10 -21.01 6.11
C LYS A 3 -10.09 -21.12 7.64
N ARG A 4 -10.96 -21.98 8.21
CA ARG A 4 -11.25 -22.15 9.65
C ARG A 4 -10.02 -21.85 10.53
N GLY A 5 -10.00 -20.68 11.18
CA GLY A 5 -8.99 -20.29 12.19
C GLY A 5 -8.16 -19.04 11.86
N ARG A 6 -7.90 -18.72 10.59
CA ARG A 6 -7.15 -17.49 10.24
C ARG A 6 -8.11 -16.31 10.08
N PRO A 7 -7.99 -15.22 10.87
CA PRO A 7 -8.79 -14.03 10.64
C PRO A 7 -8.52 -13.49 9.24
N THR A 8 -9.57 -12.94 8.61
CA THR A 8 -9.40 -12.17 7.38
C THR A 8 -8.54 -10.94 7.66
N ARG A 9 -7.89 -10.38 6.62
CA ARG A 9 -7.13 -9.13 6.76
C ARG A 9 -7.99 -8.03 7.41
N ALA A 10 -9.24 -7.89 6.95
CA ALA A 10 -10.19 -6.95 7.52
C ALA A 10 -10.45 -7.20 9.01
N ALA A 11 -10.67 -8.45 9.43
CA ALA A 11 -10.89 -8.79 10.84
C ALA A 11 -9.65 -8.55 11.71
N ALA A 12 -8.45 -8.83 11.18
CA ALA A 12 -7.19 -8.56 11.87
C ALA A 12 -6.97 -7.04 12.05
N THR A 13 -7.21 -6.26 11.00
CA THR A 13 -7.13 -4.78 11.03
C THR A 13 -8.15 -4.20 12.00
N ALA A 14 -9.41 -4.64 11.96
CA ALA A 14 -10.44 -4.17 12.88
C ALA A 14 -10.11 -4.47 14.34
N LYS A 15 -9.51 -5.64 14.62
CA LYS A 15 -9.04 -5.98 15.96
C LYS A 15 -7.88 -5.08 16.40
N ALA A 16 -6.92 -4.81 15.52
CA ALA A 16 -5.74 -3.99 15.82
C ALA A 16 -6.09 -2.51 16.08
N LEU A 17 -7.13 -2.00 15.42
CA LEU A 17 -7.58 -0.61 15.56
C LEU A 17 -8.68 -0.42 16.61
N LYS A 18 -9.03 -1.46 17.38
CA LYS A 18 -10.09 -1.36 18.39
C LYS A 18 -9.70 -0.35 19.48
N GLY A 19 -10.50 0.70 19.63
CA GLY A 19 -10.27 1.77 20.61
C GLY A 19 -9.32 2.87 20.14
N VAL A 20 -8.83 2.81 18.90
CA VAL A 20 -8.03 3.86 18.28
C VAL A 20 -8.97 4.82 17.57
N ASP A 21 -8.94 6.10 17.97
CA ASP A 21 -9.58 7.16 17.19
C ASP A 21 -8.67 7.56 16.02
N VAL A 22 -8.96 7.00 14.85
CA VAL A 22 -8.20 7.25 13.63
C VAL A 22 -8.32 8.72 13.18
N GLY A 23 -9.39 9.43 13.58
CA GLY A 23 -9.58 10.84 13.24
C GLY A 23 -8.61 11.79 13.94
N GLN A 24 -8.00 11.36 15.05
CA GLN A 24 -6.99 12.13 15.78
C GLN A 24 -5.57 11.87 15.30
N ILE A 25 -5.37 10.91 14.39
CA ILE A 25 -4.05 10.55 13.87
C ILE A 25 -3.77 11.42 12.64
N ASP A 26 -2.74 12.25 12.69
CA ASP A 26 -2.18 12.89 11.48
C ASP A 26 -1.23 11.92 10.76
N PRO A 27 -1.61 11.35 9.60
CA PRO A 27 -0.75 10.42 8.88
C PRO A 27 0.54 11.09 8.38
N MET A 28 0.51 12.39 8.12
CA MET A 28 1.69 13.12 7.64
C MET A 28 2.71 13.28 8.76
N GLN A 29 2.26 13.55 9.98
CA GLN A 29 3.13 13.55 11.16
C GLN A 29 3.80 12.19 11.36
N VAL A 30 3.03 11.10 11.34
CA VAL A 30 3.57 9.74 11.48
C VAL A 30 4.63 9.43 10.42
N LEU A 31 4.38 9.79 9.16
CA LEU A 31 5.36 9.58 8.09
C LEU A 31 6.64 10.41 8.29
N ARG A 32 6.54 11.64 8.76
CA ARG A 32 7.71 12.49 9.08
C ARG A 32 8.53 11.88 10.22
N GLU A 33 7.87 11.41 11.27
CA GLU A 33 8.52 10.75 12.40
C GLU A 33 9.25 9.48 11.94
N ILE A 34 8.60 8.61 11.15
CA ILE A 34 9.24 7.42 10.59
C ILE A 34 10.43 7.78 9.71
N ALA A 35 10.31 8.78 8.84
CA ALA A 35 11.40 9.18 7.95
C ALA A 35 12.64 9.69 8.71
N ALA A 36 12.43 10.33 9.86
CA ALA A 36 13.49 10.88 10.71
C ALA A 36 14.06 9.88 11.74
N ASP A 37 13.34 8.80 12.05
CA ASP A 37 13.74 7.84 13.09
C ASP A 37 14.90 6.94 12.66
N ARG A 38 16.10 7.21 13.20
CA ARG A 38 17.32 6.42 12.93
C ARG A 38 17.24 4.98 13.40
N SER A 39 16.37 4.66 14.35
CA SER A 39 16.16 3.28 14.83
C SER A 39 15.24 2.47 13.91
N ALA A 40 14.46 3.13 13.05
CA ALA A 40 13.63 2.46 12.07
C ALA A 40 14.45 1.81 10.94
N PRO A 41 14.01 0.65 10.42
CA PRO A 41 14.65 -0.01 9.27
C PRO A 41 14.80 0.95 8.08
N ALA A 42 15.94 0.88 7.37
CA ALA A 42 16.24 1.77 6.25
C ALA A 42 15.16 1.77 5.16
N ALA A 43 14.58 0.59 4.87
CA ALA A 43 13.49 0.45 3.91
C ALA A 43 12.22 1.19 4.35
N ALA A 44 11.89 1.18 5.65
CA ALA A 44 10.74 1.89 6.19
C ALA A 44 10.92 3.41 6.11
N ARG A 45 12.12 3.90 6.47
CA ARG A 45 12.47 5.32 6.31
C ARG A 45 12.36 5.80 4.87
N LEU A 46 12.92 5.03 3.93
CA LEU A 46 12.88 5.36 2.50
C LEU A 46 11.44 5.36 1.97
N ALA A 47 10.62 4.38 2.36
CA ALA A 47 9.22 4.33 1.96
C ALA A 47 8.43 5.53 2.49
N ALA A 48 8.64 5.91 3.76
CA ALA A 48 8.00 7.08 4.35
C ALA A 48 8.43 8.39 3.66
N ALA A 49 9.73 8.56 3.39
CA ALA A 49 10.25 9.72 2.66
C ALA A 49 9.65 9.82 1.25
N LYS A 50 9.58 8.70 0.52
CA LYS A 50 8.91 8.64 -0.79
C LYS A 50 7.43 9.04 -0.70
N ALA A 51 6.71 8.51 0.30
CA ALA A 51 5.31 8.84 0.50
C ALA A 51 5.09 10.34 0.74
N LEU A 52 5.93 10.98 1.57
CA LEU A 52 5.90 12.42 1.82
C LEU A 52 6.15 13.24 0.54
N MET A 53 7.08 12.81 -0.31
CA MET A 53 7.36 13.46 -1.59
C MET A 53 6.19 13.32 -2.56
N THR A 54 5.57 12.14 -2.66
CA THR A 54 4.43 11.91 -3.55
C THR A 54 3.15 12.59 -3.07
N GLY A 55 2.96 12.75 -1.76
CA GLY A 55 1.78 13.37 -1.15
C GLY A 55 1.68 14.89 -1.34
N GLY A 56 2.82 15.57 -1.57
CA GLY A 56 2.87 16.99 -1.92
C GLY A 56 2.45 17.29 -3.36
N HIS A 57 2.38 16.27 -4.23
CA HIS A 57 2.07 16.38 -5.64
C HIS A 57 0.72 15.75 -6.00
N LYS A 58 -0.30 15.87 -5.15
CA LYS A 58 -1.64 15.37 -5.49
C LYS A 58 -2.39 16.33 -6.44
N LYS A 59 -1.82 16.49 -7.64
CA LYS A 59 -2.52 16.58 -8.92
C LYS A 59 -1.67 15.86 -9.96
N ALA A 60 -1.83 14.54 -10.04
CA ALA A 60 -1.63 13.80 -11.28
C ALA A 60 -2.33 12.46 -11.11
N ASP A 61 -3.41 12.30 -11.87
CA ASP A 61 -4.08 11.06 -12.20
C ASP A 61 -3.09 9.88 -12.24
N CYS A 62 -3.25 8.94 -11.31
CA CYS A 62 -2.73 7.60 -11.52
C CYS A 62 -3.60 6.94 -12.58
N ASP A 63 -3.23 7.20 -13.83
CA ASP A 63 -3.72 6.49 -15.00
C ASP A 63 -3.53 4.98 -14.80
N GLY A 64 -4.64 4.25 -14.72
CA GLY A 64 -4.67 2.79 -14.65
C GLY A 64 -4.10 2.09 -15.89
N SER A 65 -3.69 2.83 -16.93
CA SER A 65 -3.21 2.27 -18.21
C SER A 65 -1.93 1.44 -18.10
N GLU A 66 -1.07 1.67 -17.09
CA GLU A 66 0.18 0.94 -16.96
C GLU A 66 -0.05 -0.50 -16.45
N HIS A 67 -1.01 -0.67 -15.52
CA HIS A 67 -1.44 -1.99 -15.07
C HIS A 67 -2.24 -2.75 -16.14
N ASP A 68 -2.98 -2.04 -17.00
CA ASP A 68 -3.71 -2.65 -18.12
C ASP A 68 -2.78 -3.20 -19.20
N ARG A 69 -1.68 -2.51 -19.53
CA ARG A 69 -0.74 -2.96 -20.57
C ARG A 69 0.00 -4.24 -20.18
N ILE A 70 0.41 -4.36 -18.92
CA ILE A 70 1.07 -5.57 -18.41
C ILE A 70 0.08 -6.74 -18.34
N SER A 71 -1.15 -6.49 -17.89
CA SER A 71 -2.20 -7.50 -17.81
C SER A 71 -2.64 -7.99 -19.19
N ALA A 72 -2.74 -7.10 -20.18
CA ALA A 72 -3.08 -7.43 -21.56
C ALA A 72 -2.01 -8.30 -22.24
N ARG A 73 -0.71 -8.01 -22.00
CA ARG A 73 0.41 -8.82 -22.51
C ARG A 73 0.43 -10.22 -21.89
N ALA A 74 0.12 -10.33 -20.59
CA ALA A 74 0.04 -11.63 -19.92
C ALA A 74 -1.13 -12.49 -20.46
N LEU A 75 -2.27 -11.87 -20.76
CA LEU A 75 -3.44 -12.55 -21.33
C LEU A 75 -3.21 -13.04 -22.77
N THR A 76 -2.42 -12.32 -23.57
CA THR A 76 -2.06 -12.75 -24.93
C THR A 76 -1.17 -13.99 -24.93
N LEU A 77 -0.20 -14.05 -24.01
CA LEU A 77 0.67 -15.23 -23.84
C LEU A 77 -0.12 -16.46 -23.37
N LEU A 78 -1.11 -16.29 -22.48
CA LEU A 78 -1.97 -17.38 -22.01
C LEU A 78 -2.94 -17.91 -23.09
N LYS A 79 -3.38 -17.06 -24.02
CA LYS A 79 -4.32 -17.44 -25.09
C LYS A 79 -3.63 -18.03 -26.32
N GLY A 80 -2.34 -17.78 -26.54
CA GLY A 80 -1.59 -18.24 -27.72
C GLY A 80 -0.56 -19.34 -27.49
N GLY A 81 -0.32 -19.78 -26.26
CA GLY A 81 0.72 -20.76 -25.93
C GLY A 81 0.29 -22.22 -26.09
N ARG A 82 -0.02 -22.66 -27.31
CA ARG A 82 -0.08 -24.08 -27.70
C ARG A 82 0.03 -24.21 -29.22
N GLY A 83 1.20 -24.63 -29.69
CA GLY A 83 1.52 -24.87 -31.10
C GLY A 83 2.94 -24.45 -31.41
#